data_AF-A0A379AGZ9-F1
#
_entry.id   AF-A0A379AGZ9-F1
#
_cell.length_a   1.000
_cell.length_b   1.000
_cell.length_c   1.000
_cell.angle_alpha   90.00
_cell.angle_beta   90.00
_cell.angle_gamma   90.00
#
_symmetry.space_group_name_H-M   'P 1'
#
loop_
_entity.id
_entity.type
_entity.pdbx_description
1 polymer ?
#
loop_
_entity_poly.entity_id
_entity_poly.type
_entity_poly.pdbx_seq_one_letter_code
_entity_poly.pdbx_strand_id
1 'polypeptide(L)'
;MLPKAQYGWHLNPGHLVADEEWLSSPIYPDSAVTLKSGMLLQIDIIPSVPGYGGCSIEDTVGLADAALRDELARRFPDLWQRMTQRKAYLTDVLKIELAEEVILLSNTVGYLRPFLLDKRRALVRQQGLNRPDAAGNNL
;
A
#
# COMPACT_ATOMS: atom_id res chain seq x y z
N MET A 1 -0.65 -11.42 -10.79
CA MET A 1 -1.21 -10.12 -11.23
C MET A 1 -2.52 -10.33 -11.99
N LEU A 2 -3.42 -9.34 -12.00
CA LEU A 2 -4.68 -9.38 -12.77
C LEU A 2 -4.40 -9.60 -14.27
N PRO A 3 -5.13 -10.45 -15.01
CA PRO A 3 -4.93 -10.61 -16.45
C PRO A 3 -5.27 -9.34 -17.25
N LYS A 4 -4.27 -8.72 -17.92
CA LYS A 4 -4.46 -7.47 -18.67
C LYS A 4 -5.55 -7.57 -19.74
N ALA A 5 -5.58 -8.68 -20.47
CA ALA A 5 -6.56 -8.92 -21.53
C ALA A 5 -8.02 -8.93 -21.00
N GLN A 6 -8.22 -9.27 -19.73
CA GLN A 6 -9.55 -9.35 -19.10
C GLN A 6 -9.93 -8.07 -18.37
N TYR A 7 -8.96 -7.44 -17.70
CA TYR A 7 -9.22 -6.31 -16.79
C TYR A 7 -8.82 -4.95 -17.36
N GLY A 8 -8.28 -4.92 -18.58
CA GLY A 8 -7.96 -3.70 -19.33
C GLY A 8 -7.05 -2.73 -18.57
N TRP A 9 -6.31 -3.20 -17.57
CA TRP A 9 -5.62 -2.31 -16.66
C TRP A 9 -4.52 -1.55 -17.39
N HIS A 10 -4.37 -0.30 -16.99
CA HIS A 10 -3.19 0.50 -17.27
C HIS A 10 -2.35 0.49 -16.00
N LEU A 11 -1.09 0.10 -16.11
CA LEU A 11 -0.10 0.40 -15.10
C LEU A 11 0.38 1.80 -15.43
N ASN A 12 0.28 2.73 -14.48
CA ASN A 12 1.36 3.69 -14.40
C ASN A 12 2.58 2.83 -14.02
N PRO A 13 3.68 2.88 -14.78
CA PRO A 13 4.84 2.04 -14.49
C PRO A 13 5.36 2.16 -13.05
N GLY A 14 4.90 3.18 -12.33
CA GLY A 14 5.32 3.54 -10.99
C GLY A 14 6.20 4.77 -11.09
N HIS A 15 6.18 5.58 -10.05
CA HIS A 15 7.01 6.77 -9.96
C HIS A 15 7.65 6.87 -8.60
N LEU A 16 8.81 7.51 -8.59
CA LEU A 16 9.43 7.95 -7.36
C LEU A 16 8.54 9.03 -6.73
N VAL A 17 8.44 8.95 -5.41
CA VAL A 17 7.79 9.96 -4.57
C VAL A 17 8.79 10.52 -3.57
N ALA A 18 8.62 11.77 -3.19
CA ALA A 18 9.44 12.42 -2.17
C ALA A 18 8.56 13.44 -1.41
N ASP A 19 9.06 14.64 -1.15
CA ASP A 19 8.24 15.76 -0.67
C ASP A 19 7.21 16.23 -1.71
N GLU A 20 7.35 15.76 -2.95
CA GLU A 20 6.39 15.94 -4.03
C GLU A 20 5.84 14.59 -4.51
N GLU A 21 4.64 14.63 -5.08
CA GLU A 21 3.89 13.44 -5.44
C GLU A 21 4.53 12.72 -6.64
N TRP A 22 5.08 13.41 -7.63
CA TRP A 22 5.50 12.83 -8.92
C TRP A 22 6.90 13.27 -9.36
N LEU A 23 7.94 12.60 -8.84
CA LEU A 23 9.33 12.99 -9.12
C LEU A 23 9.74 12.63 -10.53
N SER A 24 9.66 11.33 -10.83
CA SER A 24 10.08 10.72 -12.08
C SER A 24 9.61 9.27 -12.12
N SER A 25 9.41 8.72 -13.32
CA SER A 25 9.07 7.31 -13.50
C SER A 25 10.31 6.52 -13.93
N PRO A 26 10.95 5.76 -13.02
CA PRO A 26 12.12 4.95 -13.37
C PRO A 26 11.73 3.62 -14.04
N ILE A 27 10.44 3.31 -14.12
CA ILE A 27 9.96 2.04 -14.64
C ILE A 27 9.41 2.27 -16.05
N TYR A 28 10.00 1.62 -17.04
CA TYR A 28 9.53 1.62 -18.43
C TYR A 28 10.28 0.51 -19.18
N PRO A 29 9.80 0.07 -20.36
CA PRO A 29 10.50 -0.94 -21.14
C PRO A 29 11.97 -0.56 -21.35
N ASP A 30 12.87 -1.50 -21.07
CA ASP A 30 14.33 -1.31 -21.21
C ASP A 30 14.93 -0.19 -20.34
N SER A 31 14.29 0.16 -19.22
CA SER A 31 14.84 1.14 -18.28
C SER A 31 16.21 0.73 -17.75
N ALA A 32 17.19 1.61 -17.91
CA ALA A 32 18.53 1.48 -17.33
C ALA A 32 18.64 2.09 -15.92
N VAL A 33 17.54 2.62 -15.38
CA VAL A 33 17.55 3.31 -14.07
C VAL A 33 17.66 2.27 -12.96
N THR A 34 18.73 2.38 -12.17
CA THR A 34 18.94 1.49 -11.02
C THR A 34 18.10 1.96 -9.83
N LEU A 35 17.25 1.06 -9.33
CA LEU A 35 16.55 1.25 -8.07
C LEU A 35 17.49 1.04 -6.88
N LYS A 36 17.38 1.89 -5.86
CA LYS A 36 18.30 1.90 -4.71
C LYS A 36 17.56 1.88 -3.38
N SER A 37 18.23 1.34 -2.36
CA SER A 37 17.80 1.45 -0.96
C SER A 37 17.52 2.93 -0.60
N GLY A 38 16.43 3.16 0.14
CA GLY A 38 15.93 4.48 0.51
C GLY A 38 14.96 5.11 -0.49
N MET A 39 14.81 4.58 -1.71
CA MET A 39 13.81 5.07 -2.66
C MET A 39 12.39 4.73 -2.21
N LEU A 40 11.46 5.67 -2.45
CA LEU A 40 10.03 5.49 -2.28
C LEU A 40 9.37 5.45 -3.65
N LEU A 41 8.48 4.49 -3.85
CA LEU A 41 7.79 4.26 -5.12
C LEU A 41 6.29 4.17 -4.88
N GLN A 42 5.52 4.83 -5.75
CA GLN A 42 4.08 4.62 -5.83
C GLN A 42 3.78 3.42 -6.73
N ILE A 43 2.88 2.55 -6.27
CA ILE A 43 2.29 1.47 -7.04
C ILE A 43 0.89 1.89 -7.44
N ASP A 44 0.62 1.95 -8.73
CA ASP A 44 -0.68 2.34 -9.29
C ASP A 44 -1.20 1.25 -10.23
N ILE A 45 -2.14 0.44 -9.73
CA ILE A 45 -2.86 -0.54 -10.54
C ILE A 45 -4.25 0.01 -10.80
N ILE A 46 -4.55 0.35 -12.05
CA ILE A 46 -5.81 0.99 -12.44
C ILE A 46 -6.57 0.05 -13.39
N PRO A 47 -7.43 -0.86 -12.89
CA PRO A 47 -8.31 -1.66 -13.72
C PRO A 47 -9.29 -0.80 -14.52
N SER A 48 -9.54 -1.20 -15.76
CA SER A 48 -10.51 -0.55 -16.65
C SER A 48 -11.37 -1.61 -17.29
N VAL A 49 -12.60 -1.77 -16.78
CA VAL A 49 -13.57 -2.74 -17.27
C VAL A 49 -14.80 -1.98 -17.79
N PRO A 50 -15.18 -2.14 -19.08
CA PRO A 50 -16.35 -1.48 -19.64
C PRO A 50 -17.62 -1.72 -18.80
N GLY A 51 -18.37 -0.65 -18.54
CA GLY A 51 -19.61 -0.70 -17.74
C GLY A 51 -19.43 -0.54 -16.22
N TYR A 52 -18.20 -0.50 -15.72
CA TYR A 52 -17.88 -0.22 -14.31
C TYR A 52 -17.25 1.17 -14.15
N GLY A 53 -17.40 1.77 -12.97
CA GLY A 53 -16.68 2.99 -12.61
C GLY A 53 -15.18 2.73 -12.46
N GLY A 54 -14.36 3.77 -12.63
CA GLY A 54 -12.92 3.67 -12.41
C GLY A 54 -12.61 3.25 -10.98
N CYS A 55 -11.62 2.38 -10.82
CA CYS A 55 -11.07 2.02 -9.53
C CYS A 55 -9.55 1.92 -9.65
N SER A 56 -8.85 2.16 -8.55
CA SER A 56 -7.41 2.06 -8.50
C SER A 56 -6.97 1.40 -7.19
N ILE A 57 -5.80 0.78 -7.25
CA ILE A 57 -5.02 0.35 -6.10
C ILE A 57 -3.77 1.21 -6.14
N GLU A 58 -3.72 2.20 -5.27
CA GLU A 58 -2.63 3.17 -5.20
C GLU A 58 -2.01 3.09 -3.81
N ASP A 59 -0.70 2.86 -3.76
CA ASP A 59 0.00 2.81 -2.49
C ASP A 59 1.50 3.02 -2.60
N THR A 60 2.10 3.55 -1.55
CA THR A 60 3.54 3.80 -1.50
C THR A 60 4.28 2.62 -0.84
N VAL A 61 5.35 2.18 -1.50
CA VAL A 61 6.32 1.23 -0.95
C VAL A 61 7.70 1.86 -0.87
N GLY A 62 8.52 1.35 0.04
CA GLY A 62 9.93 1.71 0.12
C GLY A 62 10.82 0.57 -0.37
N LEU A 63 12.03 0.92 -0.78
CA LEU A 63 13.11 -0.03 -1.01
C LEU A 63 14.11 0.06 0.13
N ALA A 64 14.49 -1.08 0.68
CA ALA A 64 15.48 -1.17 1.75
C ALA A 64 16.35 -2.41 1.56
N ASP A 65 17.64 -2.18 1.35
CA ASP A 65 18.64 -3.24 1.40
C ASP A 65 18.73 -3.86 2.81
N ALA A 66 19.56 -4.90 2.96
CA ALA A 66 19.74 -5.58 4.25
C ALA A 66 20.14 -4.61 5.37
N ALA A 67 21.07 -3.69 5.11
CA ALA A 67 21.56 -2.75 6.12
C ALA A 67 20.47 -1.80 6.62
N LEU A 68 19.67 -1.23 5.70
CA LEU A 68 18.56 -0.36 6.07
C LEU A 68 17.44 -1.13 6.80
N ARG A 69 17.17 -2.38 6.41
CA ARG A 69 16.18 -3.22 7.11
C ARG A 69 16.63 -3.56 8.53
N ASP A 70 17.90 -3.90 8.73
CA ASP A 70 18.47 -4.14 10.07
C ASP A 70 18.43 -2.87 10.93
N GLU A 71 18.74 -1.72 10.33
CA GLU A 71 18.65 -0.44 11.02
C GLU A 71 17.22 -0.13 11.46
N LEU A 72 16.23 -0.31 10.57
CA LEU A 72 14.81 -0.11 10.87
C LEU A 72 14.35 -1.05 11.99
N ALA A 73 14.72 -2.33 11.92
CA ALA A 73 14.38 -3.33 12.93
C ALA A 73 14.94 -2.96 14.31
N ARG A 74 16.18 -2.48 14.36
CA ARG A 74 16.87 -2.13 15.62
C ARG A 74 16.40 -0.80 16.20
N ARG A 75 16.24 0.24 15.37
CA ARG A 75 15.91 1.60 15.83
C ARG A 75 14.42 1.82 16.03
N PHE A 76 13.59 1.14 15.24
CA PHE A 76 12.13 1.34 15.21
C PHE A 76 11.40 -0.01 15.23
N PRO A 77 11.52 -0.81 16.30
CA PRO A 77 11.00 -2.17 16.35
C PRO A 77 9.49 -2.26 16.12
N ASP A 78 8.69 -1.32 16.64
CA ASP A 78 7.24 -1.29 16.43
C ASP A 78 6.87 -0.99 14.96
N LEU A 79 7.63 -0.12 14.30
CA LEU A 79 7.46 0.17 12.88
C LEU A 79 7.78 -1.07 12.05
N TRP A 80 8.92 -1.71 12.35
CA TRP A 80 9.35 -2.93 11.69
C TRP A 80 8.34 -4.07 11.86
N GLN A 81 7.77 -4.22 13.05
CA GLN A 81 6.71 -5.18 13.32
C GLN A 81 5.48 -4.93 12.42
N ARG A 82 5.06 -3.68 12.24
CA ARG A 82 3.96 -3.35 11.32
C ARG A 82 4.32 -3.70 9.87
N MET A 83 5.52 -3.34 9.42
CA MET A 83 5.98 -3.62 8.05
C MET A 83 5.99 -5.13 7.75
N THR A 84 6.50 -5.94 8.68
CA THR A 84 6.57 -7.40 8.54
C THR A 84 5.19 -8.05 8.58
N GLN A 85 4.30 -7.62 9.47
CA GLN A 85 2.90 -8.10 9.50
C GLN A 85 2.15 -7.80 8.20
N ARG A 86 2.34 -6.59 7.65
CA ARG A 86 1.74 -6.21 6.36
C ARG A 86 2.26 -7.11 5.23
N LYS A 87 3.58 -7.38 5.22
CA LYS A 87 4.20 -8.24 4.20
C LYS A 87 3.66 -9.67 4.29
N ALA A 88 3.53 -10.20 5.50
CA ALA A 88 2.88 -11.50 5.73
C ALA A 88 1.43 -11.50 5.22
N TYR A 89 0.63 -10.46 5.49
CA TYR A 89 -0.73 -10.35 4.95
C TYR A 89 -0.76 -10.37 3.40
N LEU A 90 0.11 -9.60 2.73
CA LEU A 90 0.19 -9.62 1.26
C LEU A 90 0.53 -11.03 0.73
N THR A 91 1.53 -11.68 1.30
CA THR A 91 1.97 -13.02 0.86
C THR A 91 0.94 -14.10 1.19
N ASP A 92 0.46 -14.14 2.43
CA ASP A 92 -0.32 -15.26 2.95
C ASP A 92 -1.81 -15.15 2.59
N VAL A 93 -2.35 -13.93 2.52
CA VAL A 93 -3.77 -13.68 2.26
C VAL A 93 -4.00 -13.26 0.82
N LEU A 94 -3.28 -12.24 0.33
CA LEU A 94 -3.47 -11.73 -1.03
C LEU A 94 -2.72 -12.54 -2.10
N LYS A 95 -1.82 -13.44 -1.68
CA LYS A 95 -0.97 -14.25 -2.57
C LYS A 95 -0.13 -13.38 -3.52
N ILE A 96 0.36 -12.26 -3.00
CA ILE A 96 1.28 -11.35 -3.70
C ILE A 96 2.65 -11.51 -3.08
N GLU A 97 3.56 -12.11 -3.83
CA GLU A 97 4.96 -12.21 -3.43
C GLU A 97 5.69 -10.91 -3.78
N LEU A 98 6.46 -10.40 -2.83
CA LEU A 98 7.28 -9.21 -2.99
C LEU A 98 8.74 -9.55 -2.73
N ALA A 99 9.63 -8.95 -3.52
CA ALA A 99 11.06 -9.01 -3.27
C ALA A 99 11.39 -8.57 -1.84
N GLU A 100 12.46 -9.13 -1.29
CA GLU A 100 12.80 -8.98 0.12
C GLU A 100 13.01 -7.51 0.51
N GLU A 101 13.59 -6.73 -0.42
CA GLU A 101 13.93 -5.32 -0.31
C GLU A 101 12.71 -4.39 -0.30
N VAL A 102 11.53 -4.86 -0.73
CA VAL A 102 10.31 -4.06 -0.70
C VAL A 102 9.73 -4.04 0.71
N ILE A 103 9.66 -2.85 1.30
CA ILE A 103 9.06 -2.58 2.62
C ILE A 103 7.72 -1.85 2.48
N LEU A 104 6.76 -2.21 3.35
CA LEU A 104 5.37 -1.74 3.25
C LEU A 104 5.06 -0.63 4.25
N LEU A 105 4.75 0.56 3.72
CA LEU A 105 4.56 1.78 4.51
C LEU A 105 3.12 1.95 5.00
N SER A 106 2.17 1.30 4.33
CA SER A 106 0.75 1.29 4.68
C SER A 106 0.20 -0.16 4.78
N ASN A 107 -1.07 -0.29 5.19
CA ASN A 107 -1.80 -1.56 5.23
C ASN A 107 -2.73 -1.79 4.03
N THR A 108 -2.65 -0.95 2.99
CA THR A 108 -3.56 -1.00 1.83
C THR A 108 -2.89 -1.44 0.53
N VAL A 109 -1.59 -1.76 0.57
CA VAL A 109 -0.85 -2.20 -0.62
C VAL A 109 -1.51 -3.45 -1.21
N GLY A 110 -1.82 -3.41 -2.50
CA GLY A 110 -2.49 -4.51 -3.20
C GLY A 110 -3.96 -4.71 -2.85
N TYR A 111 -4.55 -3.86 -2.00
CA TYR A 111 -5.93 -3.99 -1.53
C TYR A 111 -6.90 -3.16 -2.37
N LEU A 112 -7.66 -3.84 -3.25
CA LEU A 112 -8.77 -3.23 -3.98
C LEU A 112 -10.08 -3.42 -3.22
N ARG A 113 -10.88 -2.37 -3.08
CA ARG A 113 -12.26 -2.42 -2.54
C ARG A 113 -13.29 -2.15 -3.64
N PRO A 114 -13.60 -3.14 -4.52
CA PRO A 114 -14.48 -2.90 -5.66
C PRO A 114 -15.96 -2.67 -5.28
N PHE A 115 -16.35 -2.87 -4.01
CA PHE A 115 -17.75 -2.85 -3.58
C PHE A 115 -18.12 -1.79 -2.53
N LEU A 116 -17.31 -0.73 -2.35
CA LEU A 116 -17.67 0.31 -1.38
C LEU A 116 -18.91 1.13 -1.76
N LEU A 117 -19.39 1.00 -3.00
CA LEU A 117 -20.51 1.77 -3.56
C LEU A 117 -21.73 0.86 -3.80
N ASP A 118 -22.33 0.29 -2.75
CA ASP A 118 -23.75 -0.06 -2.86
C ASP A 118 -24.53 1.25 -2.93
N LYS A 119 -25.10 1.58 -4.10
CA LYS A 119 -25.85 2.83 -4.32
C LYS A 119 -27.01 3.04 -3.34
N ARG A 120 -27.42 1.99 -2.60
CA ARG A 120 -28.47 2.03 -1.56
C ARG A 120 -27.93 2.26 -0.16
N ARG A 121 -26.61 2.28 0.04
CA ARG A 121 -25.95 2.43 1.35
C ARG A 121 -24.98 3.60 1.30
N ALA A 122 -25.03 4.46 2.30
CA ALA A 122 -24.07 5.54 2.50
C ALA A 122 -23.13 5.19 3.66
N LEU A 123 -21.84 5.51 3.54
CA LEU A 123 -20.92 5.51 4.68
C LEU A 123 -21.28 6.70 5.57
N VAL A 124 -21.80 6.41 6.77
CA VAL A 124 -22.06 7.43 7.79
C VAL A 124 -21.01 7.32 8.88
N ARG A 125 -20.31 8.43 9.16
CA ARG A 125 -19.44 8.56 10.33
C ARG A 125 -20.32 8.52 11.57
N GLN A 126 -20.20 7.47 12.39
CA GLN A 126 -20.75 7.52 13.74
C GLN A 126 -19.94 8.53 14.56
N GLN A 127 -20.60 9.56 15.08
CA GLN A 127 -20.01 10.38 16.13
C GLN A 127 -19.97 9.55 17.41
N GLY A 128 -18.76 9.40 17.97
CA GLY A 128 -18.45 8.89 19.31
C GLY A 128 -19.41 7.88 19.94
N LEU A 129 -18.99 6.61 19.99
CA LEU A 129 -19.34 5.78 21.14
C LEU A 129 -18.72 6.45 22.37
N ASN A 130 -19.56 7.01 23.25
CA ASN A 130 -19.14 7.32 24.61
C ASN A 130 -18.50 6.04 25.16
N ARG A 131 -17.18 6.08 25.41
CA ARG A 131 -16.50 5.04 26.19
C ARG A 131 -17.14 5.06 27.58
N PRO A 132 -17.71 3.95 28.07
CA PRO A 132 -18.06 3.87 29.47
C PRO A 132 -16.75 3.85 30.28
N ASP A 133 -16.60 4.88 31.10
CA ASP A 133 -16.05 4.86 32.45
C ASP A 133 -14.60 4.38 32.60
N ALA A 134 -13.68 5.31 32.34
CA ALA A 134 -12.41 5.36 33.06
C ALA A 134 -12.56 6.36 34.23
N ALA A 135 -13.26 5.94 35.28
CA ALA A 135 -13.23 6.62 36.57
C ALA A 135 -13.05 5.55 37.65
N GLY A 136 -11.79 5.35 38.03
CA GLY A 136 -11.44 4.59 39.22
C GLY A 136 -11.75 5.38 40.49
N ASN A 137 -11.86 4.59 41.57
CA ASN A 137 -11.59 4.91 42.97
C ASN A 137 -12.40 6.00 43.68
N ASN A 138 -13.21 5.51 44.63
CA ASN A 138 -13.31 5.95 46.03
C ASN A 138 -12.54 7.23 46.41
N LEU A 139 -13.28 8.27 46.77
CA LEU A 139 -13.44 8.78 48.14
C LEU A 139 -14.62 9.76 48.19
#